data_AF-A0AAF1KWI4-F1
#
_entry.id   AF-A0AAF1KWI4-F1
#
_cell.length_a   1.000
_cell.length_b   1.000
_cell.length_c   1.000
_cell.angle_alpha   90.00
_cell.angle_beta   90.00
_cell.angle_gamma   90.00
#
_symmetry.space_group_name_H-M   'P 1'
#
loop_
_entity.id
_entity.type
_entity.pdbx_description
1 polymer ?
#
loop_
_entity_poly.entity_id
_entity_poly.type
_entity_poly.pdbx_seq_one_letter_code
_entity_poly.pdbx_strand_id
1 'polypeptide(L)'
;MAEQSLDEIMSSRNSSSETTAAPAVVEQAPAAAPAATGTGDRDDKGRFAPKAPGQPGAEPSAAPAGQQSNGQVPIQALDAERNRRKETEERHERELRELRAQLTRMQPAQEAAPQPKKPEIWEDPNGFIQSELTPVQQQIAEMREELWENKAVSRHTPEVVSAAKEAAEKLFGTPQGAELHRRITASGNPFDNLVAWHKEQTISSETGGDLEAYKKRVIEEYLAAGNQPQQLQPSPTPAPAALPTSFAGAPSAGPRGGPEYGGPRPLSEIMKR
;
A
#
# COMPACT_ATOMS: atom_id res chain seq x y z
N MET A 1 -50.42 -1.26 -5.44
CA MET A 1 -49.31 -0.45 -5.99
C MET A 1 -49.57 0.97 -5.55
N ALA A 2 -48.70 1.55 -4.74
CA ALA A 2 -48.79 2.94 -4.33
C ALA A 2 -47.52 3.63 -4.83
N GLU A 3 -47.67 4.42 -5.89
CA GLU A 3 -46.61 5.26 -6.42
C GLU A 3 -46.48 6.48 -5.50
N GLN A 4 -45.43 6.51 -4.70
CA GLN A 4 -45.05 7.72 -3.98
C GLN A 4 -44.42 8.67 -5.01
N SER A 5 -45.12 9.76 -5.32
CA SER A 5 -44.67 10.78 -6.26
C SER A 5 -43.40 11.45 -5.75
N LEU A 6 -42.41 11.55 -6.64
CA LEU A 6 -41.08 12.15 -6.42
C LEU A 6 -41.13 13.58 -5.86
N ASP A 7 -42.24 14.28 -6.07
CA ASP A 7 -42.52 15.64 -5.58
C ASP A 7 -42.61 15.73 -4.04
N GLU A 8 -43.08 14.66 -3.39
CA GLU A 8 -43.27 14.64 -1.93
C GLU A 8 -41.95 14.41 -1.19
N ILE A 9 -41.01 13.70 -1.82
CA ILE A 9 -39.64 13.50 -1.29
C ILE A 9 -38.82 14.79 -1.42
N MET A 10 -39.01 15.55 -2.50
CA MET A 10 -38.26 16.80 -2.72
C MET A 10 -38.80 17.99 -1.94
N SER A 11 -40.08 18.00 -1.58
CA SER A 11 -40.68 19.08 -0.78
C SER A 11 -40.46 18.95 0.74
N SER A 12 -40.10 17.78 1.26
CA SER A 12 -39.87 17.59 2.72
C SER A 12 -38.53 18.14 3.23
N ARG A 13 -37.61 18.56 2.33
CA ARG A 13 -36.28 19.06 2.74
C ARG A 13 -36.18 20.57 2.88
N ASN A 14 -37.23 21.32 2.55
CA ASN A 14 -37.20 22.78 2.48
C ASN A 14 -38.07 23.49 3.54
N SER A 15 -38.49 22.79 4.59
CA SER A 15 -39.24 23.38 5.71
C SER A 15 -38.53 23.18 7.06
N SER A 16 -37.32 23.74 7.16
CA SER A 16 -36.72 24.09 8.45
C SER A 16 -36.07 25.47 8.31
N SER A 17 -36.89 26.50 8.51
CA SER A 17 -36.45 27.88 8.64
C SER A 17 -35.68 28.09 9.95
N GLU A 18 -34.62 28.88 9.81
CA GLU A 18 -34.16 29.92 10.74
C GLU A 18 -33.62 29.51 12.12
N THR A 19 -32.29 29.51 12.23
CA THR A 19 -31.63 30.21 13.34
C THR A 19 -30.52 31.08 12.75
N THR A 20 -30.76 32.38 12.81
CA THR A 20 -29.85 33.50 12.56
C THR A 20 -28.63 33.46 13.47
N ALA A 21 -27.43 33.55 12.91
CA ALA A 21 -26.24 34.07 13.58
C ALA A 21 -25.39 34.87 12.58
N ALA A 22 -25.26 36.17 12.85
CA ALA A 22 -24.62 37.18 12.02
C ALA A 22 -23.10 37.00 11.86
N PRO A 23 -22.49 37.50 10.76
CA PRO A 23 -21.04 37.60 10.65
C PRO A 23 -20.56 38.87 11.37
N ALA A 24 -19.80 38.71 12.45
CA ALA A 24 -19.10 39.81 13.09
C ALA A 24 -17.78 40.08 12.35
N VAL A 25 -17.71 41.26 11.74
CA VAL A 25 -16.51 41.94 11.28
C VAL A 25 -15.62 42.25 12.50
N VAL A 26 -14.32 41.94 12.42
CA VAL A 26 -13.31 42.57 13.30
C VAL A 26 -12.18 43.10 12.43
N GLU A 27 -12.11 44.43 12.40
CA GLU A 27 -11.08 45.25 11.77
C GLU A 27 -10.00 45.60 12.81
N GLN A 28 -8.75 45.25 12.47
CA GLN A 28 -7.47 45.97 12.65
C GLN A 28 -7.05 46.59 14.01
N ALA A 29 -5.85 46.21 14.50
CA ALA A 29 -4.77 47.13 14.91
C ALA A 29 -3.45 46.37 15.29
N PRO A 30 -2.26 46.99 15.11
CA PRO A 30 -0.96 46.31 15.06
C PRO A 30 -0.20 46.32 16.40
N ALA A 31 0.63 45.30 16.65
CA ALA A 31 1.53 45.27 17.81
C ALA A 31 2.97 44.90 17.40
N ALA A 32 3.84 45.92 17.51
CA ALA A 32 5.23 45.95 17.97
C ALA A 32 6.22 44.81 17.59
N ALA A 33 7.32 45.25 17.00
CA ALA A 33 8.59 44.53 16.79
C ALA A 33 9.25 44.03 18.10
N PRO A 34 10.16 43.05 17.96
CA PRO A 34 11.42 43.11 18.69
C PRO A 34 12.62 43.20 17.73
N ALA A 35 13.54 44.08 18.11
CA ALA A 35 14.77 44.40 17.45
C ALA A 35 15.80 43.25 17.49
N ALA A 36 16.77 43.39 16.59
CA ALA A 36 17.89 42.50 16.34
C ALA A 36 18.88 42.36 17.52
N THR A 37 19.43 41.16 17.66
CA THR A 37 20.80 40.94 18.14
C THR A 37 21.59 40.36 16.98
N GLY A 38 22.47 41.17 16.41
CA GLY A 38 23.34 40.80 15.30
C GLY A 38 24.62 40.10 15.76
N THR A 39 25.25 39.39 14.84
CA THR A 39 26.72 39.34 14.66
C THR A 39 26.99 38.67 13.31
N GLY A 40 27.71 39.37 12.42
CA GLY A 40 28.22 38.83 11.17
C GLY A 40 28.32 39.91 10.10
N ASP A 41 29.54 40.42 9.92
CA ASP A 41 29.96 41.40 8.93
C ASP A 41 29.22 41.29 7.58
N ARG A 42 28.29 42.22 7.37
CA ARG A 42 27.61 42.47 6.10
C ARG A 42 27.92 43.89 5.68
N ASP A 43 28.12 44.11 4.39
CA ASP A 43 28.28 45.46 3.85
C ASP A 43 26.95 46.25 3.96
N ASP A 44 27.00 47.57 3.76
CA ASP A 44 25.83 48.48 3.77
C ASP A 44 24.73 48.13 2.73
N LYS A 45 24.92 47.05 1.94
CA LYS A 45 23.93 46.50 1.01
C LYS A 45 23.50 45.07 1.37
N GLY A 46 23.83 44.61 2.58
CA GLY A 46 23.36 43.34 3.13
C GLY A 46 24.00 42.09 2.49
N ARG A 47 25.13 42.23 1.81
CA ARG A 47 25.88 41.10 1.23
C ARG A 47 27.11 40.79 2.09
N PHE A 48 27.48 39.51 2.13
CA PHE A 48 28.72 39.09 2.81
C PHE A 48 29.92 39.42 1.92
N ALA A 49 30.93 40.09 2.49
CA ALA A 49 32.13 40.48 1.74
C ALA A 49 32.96 39.24 1.33
N PRO A 50 33.41 39.10 0.07
CA PRO A 50 34.28 38.00 -0.34
C PRO A 50 35.70 38.20 0.20
N LYS A 51 36.26 37.15 0.81
CA LYS A 51 37.64 37.13 1.30
C LYS A 51 38.63 37.08 0.12
N ALA A 52 39.57 38.03 0.10
CA ALA A 52 40.60 38.18 -0.94
C ALA A 52 41.50 36.93 -1.10
N PRO A 53 42.00 36.63 -2.32
CA PRO A 53 42.81 35.46 -2.59
C PRO A 53 44.29 35.69 -2.20
N GLY A 54 44.79 34.90 -1.25
CA GLY A 54 46.22 34.74 -0.97
C GLY A 54 46.79 33.57 -1.78
N GLN A 55 47.95 33.79 -2.38
CA GLN A 55 48.70 32.92 -3.30
C GLN A 55 49.19 31.57 -2.71
N PRO A 56 49.60 30.62 -3.59
CA PRO A 56 49.72 29.18 -3.32
C PRO A 56 51.09 28.77 -2.79
N GLY A 57 51.15 27.65 -2.05
CA GLY A 57 52.41 27.01 -1.68
C GLY A 57 52.26 25.65 -1.00
N ALA A 58 53.06 24.70 -1.49
CA ALA A 58 53.55 23.46 -0.90
C ALA A 58 52.80 22.14 -1.15
N GLU A 59 53.58 21.20 -1.67
CA GLU A 59 53.32 19.83 -2.14
C GLU A 59 52.85 18.84 -1.06
N PRO A 60 52.22 17.70 -1.45
CA PRO A 60 51.68 16.73 -0.51
C PRO A 60 52.77 15.75 -0.03
N SER A 61 53.06 15.76 1.28
CA SER A 61 53.79 14.67 1.93
C SER A 61 52.81 13.59 2.38
N ALA A 62 53.04 12.35 1.93
CA ALA A 62 52.25 11.19 2.27
C ALA A 62 52.68 10.54 3.60
N ALA A 63 51.70 9.83 4.18
CA ALA A 63 51.81 8.68 5.09
C ALA A 63 51.39 8.94 6.58
N PRO A 64 51.09 7.89 7.36
CA PRO A 64 49.73 7.38 7.53
C PRO A 64 49.34 7.28 9.02
N ALA A 65 48.06 7.37 9.38
CA ALA A 65 47.58 6.82 10.66
C ALA A 65 46.06 6.83 10.73
N GLY A 66 45.49 5.64 10.90
CA GLY A 66 44.17 5.51 11.49
C GLY A 66 44.27 5.81 12.99
N GLN A 67 43.37 6.65 13.49
CA GLN A 67 42.88 6.59 14.86
C GLN A 67 41.56 7.36 14.88
N GLN A 68 40.44 6.63 14.91
CA GLN A 68 39.11 7.23 15.02
C GLN A 68 38.90 7.74 16.45
N SER A 69 38.71 9.05 16.59
CA SER A 69 38.09 9.66 17.77
C SER A 69 36.58 9.78 17.52
N ASN A 70 35.79 9.41 18.53
CA ASN A 70 34.34 9.44 18.50
C ASN A 70 33.81 10.82 18.05
N GLY A 71 33.09 10.85 16.91
CA GLY A 71 32.27 11.99 16.47
C GLY A 71 32.82 12.84 15.33
N GLN A 72 34.04 12.63 14.85
CA GLN A 72 34.55 13.32 13.65
C GLN A 72 34.69 12.34 12.49
N VAL A 73 33.76 12.45 11.54
CA VAL A 73 33.84 11.72 10.26
C VAL A 73 35.02 12.33 9.48
N PRO A 74 36.04 11.56 9.08
CA PRO A 74 37.14 12.09 8.29
C PRO A 74 36.61 12.74 7.02
N ILE A 75 37.05 13.96 6.70
CA ILE A 75 36.58 14.73 5.53
C ILE A 75 36.72 13.90 4.24
N GLN A 76 37.78 13.09 4.13
CA GLN A 76 37.98 12.15 3.01
C GLN A 76 36.88 11.08 2.89
N ALA A 77 36.29 10.63 4.00
CA ALA A 77 35.18 9.68 3.98
C ALA A 77 33.88 10.35 3.52
N LEU A 78 33.65 11.62 3.90
CA LEU A 78 32.54 12.43 3.41
C LEU A 78 32.68 12.75 1.91
N ASP A 79 33.89 13.04 1.45
CA ASP A 79 34.14 13.26 0.03
C ASP A 79 33.96 11.97 -0.79
N ALA A 80 34.39 10.82 -0.25
CA ALA A 80 34.15 9.52 -0.86
C ALA A 80 32.64 9.17 -0.92
N GLU A 81 31.88 9.46 0.14
CA GLU A 81 30.43 9.27 0.16
C GLU A 81 29.74 10.21 -0.85
N ARG A 82 30.12 11.49 -0.88
CA ARG A 82 29.59 12.48 -1.82
C ARG A 82 29.90 12.10 -3.27
N ASN A 83 31.10 11.59 -3.54
CA ASN A 83 31.49 11.13 -4.88
C ASN A 83 30.72 9.86 -5.29
N ARG A 84 30.52 8.91 -4.38
CA ARG A 84 29.66 7.74 -4.64
C ARG A 84 28.21 8.13 -4.91
N ARG A 85 27.69 9.12 -4.18
CA ARG A 85 26.34 9.66 -4.40
C ARG A 85 26.22 10.34 -5.75
N LYS A 86 27.21 11.14 -6.14
CA LYS A 86 27.25 11.74 -7.47
C LYS A 86 27.36 10.69 -8.57
N GLU A 87 28.21 9.68 -8.41
CA GLU A 87 28.36 8.62 -9.42
C GLU A 87 27.05 7.82 -9.58
N THR A 88 26.38 7.50 -8.49
CA THR A 88 25.07 6.81 -8.54
C THR A 88 24.01 7.69 -9.19
N GLU A 89 23.92 8.97 -8.83
CA GLU A 89 23.01 9.92 -9.46
C GLU A 89 23.29 10.09 -10.96
N GLU A 90 24.55 10.21 -11.36
CA GLU A 90 24.95 10.29 -12.77
C GLU A 90 24.68 9.00 -13.54
N ARG A 91 24.82 7.82 -12.92
CA ARG A 91 24.44 6.55 -13.53
C ARG A 91 22.93 6.49 -13.76
N HIS A 92 22.15 6.84 -12.74
CA HIS A 92 20.69 6.87 -12.84
C HIS A 92 20.22 7.90 -13.88
N GLU A 93 20.85 9.08 -13.95
CA GLU A 93 20.52 10.09 -14.95
C GLU A 93 20.85 9.61 -16.37
N ARG A 94 21.99 8.91 -16.54
CA ARG A 94 22.36 8.28 -17.81
C ARG A 94 21.36 7.21 -18.22
N GLU A 95 20.98 6.33 -17.30
CA GLU A 95 19.96 5.30 -17.53
C GLU A 95 18.61 5.91 -17.90
N LEU A 96 18.16 6.96 -17.20
CA LEU A 96 16.92 7.67 -17.52
C LEU A 96 16.98 8.35 -18.90
N ARG A 97 18.13 8.96 -19.27
CA ARG A 97 18.30 9.55 -20.60
C ARG A 97 18.30 8.48 -21.69
N GLU A 98 18.94 7.33 -21.45
CA GLU A 98 18.96 6.21 -22.38
C GLU A 98 17.56 5.63 -22.56
N LEU A 99 16.82 5.42 -21.47
CA LEU A 99 15.44 4.96 -21.50
C LEU A 99 14.55 5.97 -22.24
N ARG A 100 14.70 7.27 -21.96
CA ARG A 100 13.97 8.33 -22.67
C ARG A 100 14.31 8.36 -24.16
N ALA A 101 15.58 8.17 -24.52
CA ALA A 101 16.01 8.10 -25.92
C ALA A 101 15.45 6.85 -26.61
N GLN A 102 15.39 5.72 -25.90
CA GLN A 102 14.79 4.48 -26.39
C GLN A 102 13.27 4.64 -26.60
N LEU A 103 12.55 5.23 -25.64
CA LEU A 103 11.13 5.59 -25.79
C LEU A 103 10.92 6.54 -26.97
N THR A 104 11.78 7.55 -27.13
CA THR A 104 11.69 8.51 -28.25
C THR A 104 11.96 7.84 -29.60
N ARG A 105 12.82 6.81 -29.66
CA ARG A 105 13.08 6.01 -30.88
C ARG A 105 11.97 5.00 -31.18
N MET A 106 11.34 4.46 -30.15
CA MET A 106 10.21 3.53 -30.28
C MET A 106 8.90 4.25 -30.54
N GLN A 107 8.77 5.52 -30.15
CA GLN A 107 7.71 6.37 -30.65
C GLN A 107 7.93 6.53 -32.15
N PRO A 108 6.94 6.17 -33.00
CA PRO A 108 7.00 6.57 -34.39
C PRO A 108 7.19 8.09 -34.40
N ALA A 109 8.11 8.58 -35.25
CA ALA A 109 8.27 10.01 -35.47
C ALA A 109 6.94 10.55 -36.01
N GLN A 110 6.02 10.89 -35.11
CA GLN A 110 4.94 11.81 -35.38
C GLN A 110 5.64 13.14 -35.59
N GLU A 111 6.02 13.41 -36.84
CA GLU A 111 6.20 14.77 -37.35
C GLU A 111 5.18 15.63 -36.66
N ALA A 112 5.63 16.57 -35.81
CA ALA A 112 4.83 17.37 -34.88
C ALA A 112 3.36 17.42 -35.29
N ALA A 113 2.61 16.37 -34.92
CA ALA A 113 1.23 16.30 -35.30
C ALA A 113 0.63 17.47 -34.53
N PRO A 114 -0.10 18.39 -35.21
CA PRO A 114 -0.73 19.49 -34.49
C PRO A 114 -1.42 18.86 -33.30
N GLN A 115 -1.08 19.31 -32.07
CA GLN A 115 -1.73 18.81 -30.87
C GLN A 115 -3.22 18.76 -31.19
N PRO A 116 -3.88 17.60 -31.04
CA PRO A 116 -5.27 17.48 -31.47
C PRO A 116 -6.00 18.63 -30.82
N LYS A 117 -6.47 19.58 -31.64
CA LYS A 117 -7.10 20.80 -31.14
C LYS A 117 -8.21 20.30 -30.24
N LYS A 118 -8.21 20.72 -28.97
CA LYS A 118 -9.33 20.42 -28.06
C LYS A 118 -10.60 20.74 -28.85
N PRO A 119 -11.52 19.78 -29.03
CA PRO A 119 -12.70 20.00 -29.86
C PRO A 119 -13.39 21.26 -29.35
N GLU A 120 -13.61 22.24 -30.22
CA GLU A 120 -14.32 23.44 -29.77
C GLU A 120 -15.79 23.09 -29.56
N ILE A 121 -16.41 23.62 -28.50
CA ILE A 121 -17.82 23.35 -28.16
C ILE A 121 -18.78 23.65 -29.33
N TRP A 122 -18.39 24.55 -30.22
CA TRP A 122 -19.18 24.97 -31.38
C TRP A 122 -18.97 24.11 -32.63
N GLU A 123 -17.80 23.51 -32.80
CA GLU A 123 -17.48 22.65 -33.96
C GLU A 123 -17.87 21.19 -33.70
N ASP A 124 -17.61 20.69 -32.49
CA ASP A 124 -18.00 19.35 -32.03
C ASP A 124 -18.36 19.37 -30.52
N PRO A 125 -19.62 19.69 -30.19
CA PRO A 125 -20.07 19.73 -28.80
C PRO A 125 -19.92 18.38 -28.09
N ASN A 126 -20.08 17.25 -28.81
CA ASN A 126 -19.96 15.92 -28.23
C ASN A 126 -18.49 15.57 -27.92
N GLY A 127 -17.57 15.86 -28.84
CA GLY A 127 -16.13 15.67 -28.62
C GLY A 127 -15.59 16.54 -27.49
N PHE A 128 -16.07 17.78 -27.38
CA PHE A 128 -15.69 18.68 -26.27
C PHE A 128 -16.11 18.09 -24.92
N ILE A 129 -17.37 17.68 -24.79
CA ILE A 129 -17.90 17.04 -23.57
C ILE A 129 -17.11 15.76 -23.24
N GLN A 130 -16.81 14.91 -24.23
CA GLN A 130 -15.99 13.71 -24.00
C GLN A 130 -14.59 14.05 -23.50
N SER A 131 -13.94 15.08 -24.07
CA SER A 131 -12.60 15.49 -23.66
C SER A 131 -12.55 16.01 -22.23
N GLU A 132 -13.60 16.71 -21.78
CA GLU A 132 -13.72 17.21 -20.41
C GLU A 132 -14.15 16.10 -19.42
N LEU A 133 -14.90 15.08 -19.89
CA LEU A 133 -15.26 13.90 -19.08
C LEU A 133 -14.13 12.86 -18.98
N THR A 134 -13.18 12.85 -19.92
CA THR A 134 -12.05 11.90 -19.94
C THR A 134 -11.24 11.91 -18.63
N PRO A 135 -10.78 13.06 -18.08
CA PRO A 135 -10.05 13.07 -16.81
C PRO A 135 -10.90 12.55 -15.65
N VAL A 136 -12.20 12.85 -15.65
CA VAL A 136 -13.13 12.33 -14.63
C VAL A 136 -13.27 10.81 -14.75
N GLN A 137 -13.35 10.27 -15.97
CA GLN A 137 -13.37 8.82 -16.19
C GLN A 137 -12.08 8.13 -15.74
N GLN A 138 -10.91 8.75 -15.99
CA GLN A 138 -9.63 8.23 -15.52
C GLN A 138 -9.60 8.20 -13.99
N GLN A 139 -10.01 9.28 -13.32
CA GLN A 139 -10.08 9.32 -11.86
C GLN A 139 -11.06 8.29 -11.29
N ILE A 140 -12.22 8.09 -11.94
CA ILE A 140 -13.18 7.05 -11.53
C ILE A 140 -12.58 5.66 -11.72
N ALA A 141 -11.84 5.43 -12.81
CA ALA A 141 -11.20 4.15 -13.07
C ALA A 141 -10.13 3.83 -12.02
N GLU A 142 -9.27 4.79 -11.69
CA GLU A 142 -8.26 4.69 -10.62
C GLU A 142 -8.90 4.43 -9.26
N MET A 143 -9.91 5.23 -8.87
CA MET A 143 -10.64 5.04 -7.62
C MET A 143 -11.31 3.66 -7.55
N ARG A 144 -11.86 3.19 -8.67
CA ARG A 144 -12.48 1.87 -8.75
C ARG A 144 -11.45 0.76 -8.57
N GLU A 145 -10.29 0.91 -9.18
CA GLU A 145 -9.18 -0.03 -9.03
C GLU A 145 -8.70 -0.11 -7.57
N GLU A 146 -8.45 1.02 -6.93
CA GLU A 146 -8.04 1.07 -5.51
C GLU A 146 -9.09 0.43 -4.59
N LEU A 147 -10.37 0.73 -4.81
CA LEU A 147 -11.47 0.16 -4.03
C LEU A 147 -11.55 -1.36 -4.21
N TRP A 148 -11.36 -1.84 -5.44
CA TRP A 148 -11.35 -3.25 -5.74
C TRP A 148 -10.15 -3.97 -5.13
N GLU A 149 -8.97 -3.37 -5.18
CA GLU A 149 -7.79 -3.91 -4.51
C GLU A 149 -8.01 -4.00 -3.01
N ASN A 150 -8.45 -2.91 -2.36
CA ASN A 150 -8.70 -2.89 -0.93
C ASN A 150 -9.76 -3.92 -0.51
N LYS A 151 -10.80 -4.09 -1.34
CA LYS A 151 -11.82 -5.13 -1.11
C LYS A 151 -11.24 -6.54 -1.22
N ALA A 152 -10.33 -6.78 -2.16
CA ALA A 152 -9.66 -8.07 -2.31
C ALA A 152 -8.70 -8.33 -1.14
N VAL A 153 -7.92 -7.34 -0.73
CA VAL A 153 -7.04 -7.40 0.47
C VAL A 153 -7.83 -7.51 1.78
N SER A 154 -9.09 -7.08 1.80
CA SER A 154 -9.97 -7.31 2.95
C SER A 154 -10.49 -8.76 3.02
N ARG A 155 -10.60 -9.44 1.86
CA ARG A 155 -11.12 -10.81 1.72
C ARG A 155 -10.03 -11.88 1.70
N HIS A 156 -8.86 -11.50 1.20
CA HIS A 156 -7.67 -12.31 1.03
C HIS A 156 -6.51 -11.59 1.72
N THR A 157 -5.47 -12.30 2.15
CA THR A 157 -4.32 -11.61 2.75
C THR A 157 -3.55 -10.81 1.68
N PRO A 158 -2.91 -9.69 2.04
CA PRO A 158 -2.19 -8.85 1.07
C PRO A 158 -1.11 -9.63 0.31
N GLU A 159 -0.49 -10.63 0.94
CA GLU A 159 0.55 -11.47 0.34
C GLU A 159 0.01 -12.35 -0.79
N VAL A 160 -1.23 -12.83 -0.66
CA VAL A 160 -1.86 -13.65 -1.71
C VAL A 160 -2.22 -12.79 -2.92
N VAL A 161 -2.69 -11.57 -2.67
CA VAL A 161 -3.01 -10.61 -3.74
C VAL A 161 -1.74 -10.18 -4.47
N SER A 162 -0.65 -9.88 -3.74
CA SER A 162 0.63 -9.51 -4.35
C SER A 162 1.24 -10.65 -5.16
N ALA A 163 1.25 -11.89 -4.62
CA ALA A 163 1.73 -13.05 -5.37
C ALA A 163 0.94 -13.30 -6.65
N ALA A 164 -0.39 -13.09 -6.61
CA ALA A 164 -1.24 -13.23 -7.78
C ALA A 164 -0.97 -12.12 -8.84
N LYS A 165 -0.70 -10.88 -8.40
CA LYS A 165 -0.25 -9.78 -9.28
C LYS A 165 1.06 -10.12 -9.97
N GLU A 166 2.08 -10.53 -9.23
CA GLU A 166 3.38 -10.92 -9.78
C GLU A 166 3.25 -12.08 -10.79
N ALA A 167 2.35 -13.04 -10.54
CA ALA A 167 2.08 -14.13 -11.46
C ALA A 167 1.40 -13.65 -12.76
N ALA A 168 0.49 -12.67 -12.69
CA ALA A 168 -0.11 -12.07 -13.88
C ALA A 168 0.85 -11.17 -14.65
N GLU A 169 1.73 -10.44 -13.97
CA GLU A 169 2.77 -9.62 -14.62
C GLU A 169 3.69 -10.45 -15.52
N LYS A 170 4.00 -11.69 -15.11
CA LYS A 170 4.78 -12.64 -15.95
C LYS A 170 4.08 -13.02 -17.26
N LEU A 171 2.75 -12.92 -17.29
CA LEU A 171 1.94 -13.18 -18.47
C LEU A 171 1.64 -11.92 -19.27
N PHE A 172 2.06 -10.75 -18.79
CA PHE A 172 1.82 -9.48 -19.48
C PHE A 172 2.50 -9.47 -20.85
N GLY A 173 1.79 -8.99 -21.87
CA GLY A 173 2.26 -9.00 -23.26
C GLY A 173 2.16 -10.36 -23.98
N THR A 174 1.68 -11.42 -23.32
CA THR A 174 1.35 -12.70 -23.97
C THR A 174 -0.13 -12.76 -24.37
N PRO A 175 -0.51 -13.58 -25.37
CA PRO A 175 -1.93 -13.80 -25.69
C PRO A 175 -2.71 -14.40 -24.51
N GLN A 176 -2.04 -15.17 -23.65
CA GLN A 176 -2.62 -15.74 -22.43
C GLN A 176 -2.94 -14.65 -21.40
N GLY A 177 -2.07 -13.65 -21.24
CA GLY A 177 -2.30 -12.50 -20.38
C GLY A 177 -3.48 -11.64 -20.85
N ALA A 178 -3.63 -11.45 -22.17
CA ALA A 178 -4.77 -10.73 -22.72
C ALA A 178 -6.10 -11.44 -22.43
N GLU A 179 -6.13 -12.78 -22.57
CA GLU A 179 -7.32 -13.56 -22.23
C GLU A 179 -7.60 -13.58 -20.73
N LEU A 180 -6.55 -13.68 -19.90
CA LEU A 180 -6.66 -13.55 -18.45
C LEU A 180 -7.27 -12.20 -18.08
N HIS A 181 -6.77 -11.11 -18.65
CA HIS A 181 -7.29 -9.76 -18.41
C HIS A 181 -8.78 -9.65 -18.78
N ARG A 182 -9.19 -10.23 -19.91
CA ARG A 182 -10.62 -10.28 -20.29
C ARG A 182 -11.42 -11.11 -19.29
N ARG A 183 -10.93 -12.28 -18.88
CA ARG A 183 -11.60 -13.17 -17.91
C ARG A 183 -11.78 -12.50 -16.55
N ILE A 184 -10.75 -11.86 -16.01
CA ILE A 184 -10.81 -11.22 -14.68
C ILE A 184 -11.66 -9.94 -14.69
N THR A 185 -11.70 -9.21 -15.81
CA THR A 185 -12.46 -7.96 -15.94
C THR A 185 -13.92 -8.20 -16.32
N ALA A 186 -14.27 -9.38 -16.85
CA ALA A 186 -15.61 -9.69 -17.31
C ALA A 186 -16.67 -9.68 -16.20
N SER A 187 -16.30 -9.96 -14.94
CA SER A 187 -17.27 -10.03 -13.85
C SER A 187 -16.66 -9.70 -12.49
N GLY A 188 -17.40 -8.94 -11.67
CA GLY A 188 -17.04 -8.74 -10.27
C GLY A 188 -15.76 -7.91 -10.05
N ASN A 189 -15.00 -8.29 -9.02
CA ASN A 189 -13.74 -7.66 -8.64
C ASN A 189 -12.58 -8.35 -9.37
N PRO A 190 -11.80 -7.65 -10.21
CA PRO A 190 -10.71 -8.26 -10.95
C PRO A 190 -9.62 -8.86 -10.06
N PHE A 191 -9.36 -8.27 -8.88
CA PHE A 191 -8.35 -8.77 -7.94
C PHE A 191 -8.80 -10.06 -7.24
N ASP A 192 -10.10 -10.19 -6.93
CA ASP A 192 -10.64 -11.45 -6.37
C ASP A 192 -10.49 -12.58 -7.41
N ASN A 193 -10.82 -12.31 -8.68
CA ASN A 193 -10.69 -13.29 -9.76
C ASN A 193 -9.23 -13.64 -10.05
N LEU A 194 -8.33 -12.66 -9.94
CA LEU A 194 -6.90 -12.86 -10.12
C LEU A 194 -6.35 -13.81 -9.05
N VAL A 195 -6.76 -13.62 -7.78
CA VAL A 195 -6.40 -14.54 -6.70
C VAL A 195 -6.96 -15.94 -6.92
N ALA A 196 -8.22 -16.05 -7.38
CA ALA A 196 -8.82 -17.35 -7.71
C ALA A 196 -8.03 -18.07 -8.80
N TRP A 197 -7.68 -17.37 -9.89
CA TRP A 197 -6.84 -17.91 -10.95
C TRP A 197 -5.45 -18.34 -10.45
N HIS A 198 -4.80 -17.53 -9.61
CA HIS A 198 -3.50 -17.89 -9.06
C HIS A 198 -3.58 -19.16 -8.20
N LYS A 199 -4.64 -19.32 -7.40
CA LYS A 199 -4.90 -20.56 -6.65
C LYS A 199 -5.13 -21.76 -7.58
N GLU A 200 -5.90 -21.60 -8.66
CA GLU A 200 -6.08 -22.64 -9.68
C GLU A 200 -4.72 -23.08 -10.25
N GLN A 201 -3.83 -22.12 -10.52
CA GLN A 201 -2.49 -22.38 -11.04
C GLN A 201 -1.62 -23.12 -10.02
N THR A 202 -1.61 -22.69 -8.75
CA THR A 202 -0.87 -23.35 -7.68
C THR A 202 -1.36 -24.79 -7.48
N ILE A 203 -2.67 -24.99 -7.38
CA ILE A 203 -3.28 -26.33 -7.24
C ILE A 203 -2.91 -27.21 -8.43
N SER A 204 -2.97 -26.67 -9.65
CA SER A 204 -2.59 -27.40 -10.86
C SER A 204 -1.11 -27.81 -10.84
N SER A 205 -0.24 -26.94 -10.32
CA SER A 205 1.19 -27.24 -10.17
C SER A 205 1.49 -28.26 -9.08
N GLU A 206 0.77 -28.22 -7.96
CA GLU A 206 0.93 -29.16 -6.83
C GLU A 206 0.38 -30.55 -7.16
N THR A 207 -0.74 -30.58 -7.87
CA THR A 207 -1.48 -31.81 -8.18
C THR A 207 -0.98 -32.48 -9.46
N GLY A 208 -0.30 -31.74 -10.34
CA GLY A 208 0.23 -32.27 -11.61
C GLY A 208 -0.84 -32.81 -12.56
N GLY A 209 -2.10 -32.40 -12.38
CA GLY A 209 -3.25 -32.87 -13.15
C GLY A 209 -3.95 -34.12 -12.60
N ASP A 210 -3.51 -34.70 -11.48
CA ASP A 210 -4.15 -35.88 -10.87
C ASP A 210 -4.51 -35.67 -9.38
N LEU A 211 -5.79 -35.31 -9.15
CA LEU A 211 -6.35 -35.10 -7.81
C LEU A 211 -6.37 -36.38 -6.96
N GLU A 212 -6.46 -37.56 -7.58
CA GLU A 212 -6.46 -38.85 -6.88
C GLU A 212 -5.08 -39.16 -6.33
N ALA A 213 -4.03 -38.92 -7.11
CA ALA A 213 -2.65 -39.12 -6.67
C ALA A 213 -2.27 -38.19 -5.50
N TYR A 214 -2.70 -36.92 -5.55
CA TYR A 214 -2.49 -35.98 -4.44
C TYR A 214 -3.18 -36.44 -3.16
N LYS A 215 -4.46 -36.87 -3.24
CA LYS A 215 -5.17 -37.42 -2.08
C LYS A 215 -4.49 -38.64 -1.49
N LYS A 216 -4.00 -39.56 -2.33
CA LYS A 216 -3.25 -40.75 -1.88
C LYS A 216 -1.97 -40.37 -1.15
N ARG A 217 -1.19 -39.42 -1.67
CA ARG A 217 0.00 -38.90 -0.99
C ARG A 217 -0.34 -38.29 0.38
N VAL A 218 -1.38 -37.47 0.46
CA VAL A 218 -1.80 -36.85 1.74
C VAL A 218 -2.29 -37.91 2.74
N ILE A 219 -3.01 -38.94 2.28
CA ILE A 219 -3.45 -40.06 3.12
C ILE A 219 -2.24 -40.87 3.62
N GLU A 220 -1.28 -41.18 2.74
CA GLU A 220 -0.04 -41.87 3.10
C GLU A 220 0.81 -41.04 4.08
N GLU A 221 0.90 -39.73 3.90
CA GLU A 221 1.59 -38.81 4.81
C GLU A 221 0.90 -38.74 6.17
N TYR A 222 -0.43 -38.71 6.22
CA TYR A 222 -1.18 -38.73 7.47
C TYR A 222 -1.05 -40.07 8.20
N LEU A 223 -1.03 -41.20 7.48
CA LEU A 223 -0.77 -42.53 8.04
C LEU A 223 0.68 -42.67 8.54
N ALA A 224 1.64 -42.07 7.84
CA ALA A 224 3.04 -42.04 8.26
C ALA A 224 3.25 -41.11 9.47
N ALA A 225 2.57 -39.96 9.51
CA ALA A 225 2.61 -39.02 10.63
C ALA A 225 1.87 -39.55 11.87
N GLY A 226 0.78 -40.29 11.69
CA GLY A 226 0.06 -40.98 12.78
C GLY A 226 0.82 -42.15 13.40
N ASN A 227 1.89 -42.63 12.74
CA ASN A 227 2.81 -43.65 13.26
C ASN A 227 4.10 -43.06 13.87
N GLN A 228 4.26 -41.73 13.87
CA GLN A 228 5.24 -41.10 14.74
C GLN A 228 4.70 -41.14 16.17
N PRO A 229 5.37 -41.78 17.14
CA PRO A 229 5.02 -41.59 18.52
C PRO A 229 5.24 -40.11 18.82
N GLN A 230 4.16 -39.33 18.92
CA GLN A 230 4.17 -38.13 19.73
C GLN A 230 4.74 -38.57 21.07
N GLN A 231 5.96 -38.13 21.37
CA GLN A 231 6.44 -38.11 22.73
C GLN A 231 5.48 -37.19 23.48
N LEU A 232 4.41 -37.77 24.03
CA LEU A 232 3.61 -37.14 25.05
C LEU A 232 4.59 -36.78 26.17
N GLN A 233 4.98 -35.52 26.22
CA GLN A 233 5.59 -34.96 27.40
C GLN A 233 4.63 -35.21 28.56
N PRO A 234 5.08 -35.83 29.67
CA PRO A 234 4.22 -36.07 30.80
C PRO A 234 3.70 -34.74 31.33
N SER A 235 2.39 -34.59 31.35
CA SER A 235 1.72 -33.44 31.95
C SER A 235 2.11 -33.32 33.43
N PRO A 236 2.53 -32.15 33.92
CA PRO A 236 2.79 -31.98 35.34
C PRO A 236 1.49 -32.17 36.13
N THR A 237 1.55 -33.01 37.15
CA THR A 237 0.46 -33.23 38.11
C THR A 237 0.10 -31.90 38.79
N PRO A 238 -1.20 -31.55 38.91
CA PRO A 238 -1.60 -30.32 39.59
C PRO A 238 -1.33 -30.44 41.09
N ALA A 239 -0.54 -29.52 41.62
CA ALA A 239 -0.36 -29.34 43.06
C ALA A 239 -1.70 -28.94 43.72
N PRO A 240 -1.95 -29.33 44.98
CA PRO A 240 -3.17 -28.94 45.69
C PRO A 240 -3.26 -27.41 45.82
N ALA A 241 -4.43 -26.87 45.48
CA ALA A 241 -4.69 -25.44 45.49
C ALA A 241 -4.58 -24.87 46.92
N ALA A 242 -3.63 -23.95 47.13
CA ALA A 242 -3.57 -23.15 48.33
C ALA A 242 -4.76 -22.17 48.33
N LEU A 243 -5.63 -22.29 49.33
CA LEU A 243 -6.73 -21.35 49.54
C LEU A 243 -6.16 -19.96 49.87
N PRO A 244 -6.63 -18.88 49.22
CA PRO A 244 -6.19 -17.54 49.53
C PRO A 244 -6.76 -17.09 50.88
N THR A 245 -5.90 -16.58 51.77
CA THR A 245 -6.25 -16.11 53.12
C THR A 245 -7.01 -14.77 53.14
N SER A 246 -7.45 -14.25 51.99
CA SER A 246 -8.16 -12.97 51.88
C SER A 246 -9.13 -12.95 50.70
N PHE A 247 -10.42 -12.73 50.98
CA PHE A 247 -11.50 -12.59 49.99
C PHE A 247 -11.84 -11.12 49.64
N ALA A 248 -11.14 -10.14 50.19
CA ALA A 248 -11.54 -8.74 50.13
C ALA A 248 -11.13 -7.98 48.84
N GLY A 249 -10.45 -8.62 47.87
CA GLY A 249 -9.88 -7.90 46.73
C GLY A 249 -9.75 -8.67 45.41
N ALA A 250 -10.37 -9.84 45.25
CA ALA A 250 -10.29 -10.59 43.99
C ALA A 250 -11.62 -10.49 43.20
N PRO A 251 -11.59 -10.12 41.91
CA PRO A 251 -12.77 -10.26 41.06
C PRO A 251 -13.12 -11.74 40.90
N SER A 252 -14.43 -12.04 40.88
CA SER A 252 -15.00 -13.37 40.68
C SER A 252 -14.50 -14.01 39.38
N ALA A 253 -13.40 -14.76 39.47
CA ALA A 253 -12.89 -15.65 38.43
C ALA A 253 -12.86 -17.09 38.96
N GLY A 254 -14.01 -17.59 39.38
CA GLY A 254 -14.22 -19.04 39.45
C GLY A 254 -14.40 -19.59 38.03
N PRO A 255 -13.99 -20.85 37.75
CA PRO A 255 -14.22 -21.45 36.44
C PRO A 255 -15.73 -21.54 36.22
N ARG A 256 -16.27 -20.78 35.26
CA ARG A 256 -17.63 -20.97 34.76
C ARG A 256 -17.65 -22.21 33.86
N GLY A 257 -17.36 -23.37 34.45
CA GLY A 257 -17.62 -24.68 33.86
C GLY A 257 -19.07 -25.06 34.12
N GLY A 258 -20.01 -24.37 33.47
CA GLY A 258 -21.35 -24.93 33.26
C GLY A 258 -21.25 -26.07 32.24
N PRO A 259 -22.18 -27.04 32.25
CA PRO A 259 -22.16 -28.14 31.28
C PRO A 259 -22.12 -27.56 29.86
N GLU A 260 -21.06 -27.92 29.11
CA GLU A 260 -20.93 -27.59 27.70
C GLU A 260 -22.20 -28.06 27.00
N TYR A 261 -22.91 -27.11 26.37
CA TYR A 261 -24.07 -27.41 25.54
C TYR A 261 -23.57 -28.13 24.28
N GLY A 262 -23.38 -29.44 24.40
CA GLY A 262 -22.92 -30.35 23.36
C GLY A 262 -24.02 -30.67 22.37
N GLY A 263 -24.53 -29.66 21.65
CA GLY A 263 -25.37 -29.80 20.46
C GLY A 263 -26.67 -30.63 20.62
N PRO A 264 -27.46 -30.76 19.55
CA PRO A 264 -28.58 -31.71 19.54
C PRO A 264 -28.03 -33.14 19.63
N ARG A 265 -28.67 -33.98 20.46
CA ARG A 265 -28.31 -35.40 20.59
C ARG A 265 -28.29 -36.06 19.21
N PRO A 266 -27.26 -36.86 18.87
CA PRO A 266 -27.20 -37.51 17.56
C PRO A 266 -28.41 -38.44 17.39
N LEU A 267 -28.99 -38.46 16.17
CA LEU A 267 -30.17 -39.26 15.83
C LEU A 267 -30.03 -40.75 16.19
N SER A 268 -28.80 -41.26 16.26
CA SER A 268 -28.46 -42.62 16.67
C SER A 268 -28.82 -42.94 18.14
N GLU A 269 -28.87 -41.95 19.04
CA GLU A 269 -29.40 -42.16 20.39
C GLU A 269 -30.93 -42.19 20.45
N ILE A 270 -31.59 -41.45 19.54
CA ILE A 270 -33.04 -41.27 19.50
C ILE A 270 -33.72 -42.48 18.83
N MET A 271 -33.07 -43.10 17.84
CA MET A 271 -33.65 -44.18 17.05
C MET A 271 -33.17 -45.58 17.49
N LYS A 272 -33.05 -45.85 18.79
CA LYS A 272 -32.87 -47.22 19.31
C LYS A 272 -34.07 -48.10 18.91
N ARG A 273 -33.92 -48.85 17.82
CA ARG A 273 -34.59 -50.13 17.55
C ARG A 273 -33.54 -51.21 17.44
#